data_AF-A0A932EFD4-F1
#
_entry.id   AF-A0A932EFD4-F1
#
_cell.length_a   1.000
_cell.length_b   1.000
_cell.length_c   1.000
_cell.angle_alpha   90.00
_cell.angle_beta   90.00
_cell.angle_gamma   90.00
#
_symmetry.space_group_name_H-M   'P 1'
#
loop_
_entity.id
_entity.type
_entity.pdbx_description
1 polymer ?
#
loop_
_entity_poly.entity_id
_entity_poly.type
_entity_poly.pdbx_seq_one_letter_code
_entity_poly.pdbx_strand_id
1 'polypeptide(L)'
;MLEDRINEAISSKKTYLSDRLSRLGLVSAAVLNIIHWLVLLINIQPSREKILLHFNVVYGADLVAASFFLYLIPAVALVFFAVNLFLGSRLYNKNEKLAAYFLSSFSVLVQVIFLIATIILININA
;
A
#
# COMPACT_ATOMS: atom_id res chain seq x y z
N MET A 1 -40.05 5.18 4.86
CA MET A 1 -39.81 6.62 4.57
C MET A 1 -39.17 7.36 5.75
N LEU A 2 -39.74 7.39 6.96
CA LEU A 2 -39.09 8.05 8.12
C LEU A 2 -37.86 7.26 8.62
N GLU A 3 -37.96 5.94 8.67
CA GLU A 3 -36.86 5.05 9.04
C GLU A 3 -35.68 5.12 8.06
N ASP A 4 -35.96 5.24 6.76
CA ASP A 4 -34.93 5.41 5.73
C ASP A 4 -34.14 6.70 5.94
N ARG A 5 -34.82 7.80 6.28
CA ARG A 5 -34.18 9.10 6.57
C ARG A 5 -33.35 9.09 7.85
N ILE A 6 -33.79 8.35 8.87
CA ILE A 6 -33.03 8.16 10.10
C ILE A 6 -31.78 7.32 9.82
N ASN A 7 -31.90 6.25 9.03
CA ASN A 7 -30.76 5.44 8.61
C ASN A 7 -29.79 6.21 7.71
N GLU A 8 -30.28 7.10 6.84
CA GLU A 8 -29.47 8.01 6.04
C GLU A 8 -28.68 9.01 6.91
N ALA A 9 -29.33 9.59 7.93
CA ALA A 9 -28.70 10.52 8.87
C ALA A 9 -27.67 9.82 9.78
N ILE A 10 -27.94 8.58 10.22
CA ILE A 10 -27.00 7.77 11.01
C ILE A 10 -25.83 7.29 10.14
N SER A 11 -26.10 6.96 8.87
CA SER A 11 -25.08 6.63 7.85
C SER A 11 -24.17 7.82 7.56
N SER A 12 -24.73 9.02 7.45
CA SER A 12 -24.03 10.30 7.21
C SER A 12 -22.99 10.62 8.30
N LYS A 13 -23.18 10.14 9.53
CA LYS A 13 -22.27 10.45 10.65
C LYS A 13 -21.06 9.52 10.77
N LYS A 14 -21.02 8.39 10.05
CA LYS A 14 -19.88 7.47 10.10
C LYS A 14 -18.82 7.90 9.09
N THR A 15 -17.65 8.29 9.58
CA THR A 15 -16.49 8.60 8.74
C THR A 15 -15.90 7.33 8.15
N TYR A 16 -15.30 7.43 6.95
CA TYR A 16 -14.57 6.34 6.30
C TYR A 16 -13.60 5.59 7.24
N LEU A 17 -12.85 6.33 8.05
CA LEU A 17 -11.90 5.78 9.02
C LEU A 17 -12.57 5.06 10.22
N SER A 18 -13.82 5.38 10.50
CA SER A 18 -14.58 4.74 11.58
C SER A 18 -15.26 3.44 11.13
N ASP A 19 -15.42 3.24 9.83
CA ASP A 19 -16.04 2.04 9.30
C ASP A 19 -15.13 0.82 9.50
N ARG A 20 -15.68 -0.29 9.99
CA ARG A 20 -14.88 -1.46 10.39
C ARG A 20 -14.12 -2.08 9.23
N LEU A 21 -14.75 -2.22 8.06
CA LEU A 21 -14.14 -2.85 6.88
C LEU A 21 -13.07 -1.94 6.28
N SER A 22 -13.41 -0.66 6.10
CA SER A 22 -12.46 0.34 5.59
C SER A 22 -11.25 0.47 6.50
N ARG A 23 -11.47 0.61 7.81
CA ARG A 23 -10.42 0.74 8.80
C ARG A 23 -9.52 -0.49 8.84
N LEU A 24 -10.09 -1.70 8.76
CA LEU A 24 -9.30 -2.92 8.74
C LEU A 24 -8.37 -2.95 7.52
N GLY A 25 -8.88 -2.66 6.31
CA GLY A 25 -8.05 -2.59 5.11
C GLY A 25 -6.95 -1.54 5.20
N LEU A 26 -7.27 -0.34 5.69
CA LEU A 26 -6.30 0.75 5.82
C LEU A 26 -5.21 0.46 6.86
N VAL A 27 -5.59 -0.08 8.03
CA VAL A 27 -4.63 -0.45 9.08
C VAL A 27 -3.73 -1.59 8.59
N SER A 28 -4.29 -2.61 7.96
CA SER A 28 -3.50 -3.70 7.38
C SER A 28 -2.51 -3.19 6.33
N ALA A 29 -2.93 -2.30 5.42
CA ALA A 29 -2.05 -1.71 4.43
C ALA A 29 -0.94 -0.85 5.07
N ALA A 30 -1.25 -0.07 6.10
CA ALA A 30 -0.26 0.73 6.82
C ALA A 30 0.76 -0.15 7.56
N VAL A 31 0.29 -1.21 8.25
CA VAL A 31 1.16 -2.17 8.93
C VAL A 31 2.06 -2.90 7.94
N LEU A 32 1.53 -3.33 6.80
CA LEU A 32 2.33 -3.94 5.73
C LEU A 32 3.39 -2.98 5.20
N ASN A 33 3.08 -1.70 5.00
CA ASN A 33 4.07 -0.72 4.56
C ASN A 33 5.18 -0.52 5.61
N ILE A 34 4.84 -0.49 6.90
CA ILE A 34 5.84 -0.42 7.99
C ILE A 34 6.73 -1.66 7.98
N ILE A 35 6.14 -2.85 7.91
CA ILE A 35 6.88 -4.11 7.78
C ILE A 35 7.81 -4.06 6.57
N HIS A 36 7.34 -3.50 5.46
CA HIS A 36 8.11 -3.37 4.23
C HIS A 36 9.37 -2.52 4.42
N TRP A 37 9.27 -1.35 5.07
CA TRP A 37 10.45 -0.55 5.43
C TRP A 37 11.40 -1.30 6.37
N LEU A 38 10.87 -1.97 7.39
CA LEU A 38 11.68 -2.72 8.35
C LEU A 38 12.44 -3.87 7.69
N VAL A 39 11.78 -4.66 6.86
CA VAL A 39 12.41 -5.76 6.11
C VAL A 39 13.54 -5.23 5.24
N LEU A 40 13.35 -4.09 4.55
CA LEU A 40 14.39 -3.52 3.72
C LEU A 40 15.58 -3.01 4.55
N LEU A 41 15.32 -2.27 5.64
CA LEU A 41 16.36 -1.72 6.52
C LEU A 41 17.20 -2.80 7.21
N ILE A 42 16.60 -3.94 7.56
CA ILE A 42 17.30 -5.06 8.21
C ILE A 42 18.21 -5.78 7.21
N ASN A 43 17.79 -5.94 5.95
CA ASN A 43 18.50 -6.76 4.97
C ASN A 43 19.47 -5.97 4.11
N ILE A 44 19.18 -4.71 3.77
CA ILE A 44 19.98 -3.92 2.83
C ILE A 44 20.21 -2.52 3.41
N GLN A 45 21.44 -2.24 3.81
CA GLN A 45 21.80 -0.91 4.29
C GLN A 45 21.76 0.12 3.14
N PRO A 46 21.17 1.31 3.37
CA PRO A 46 21.13 2.35 2.36
C PRO A 46 22.54 2.92 2.17
N SER A 47 23.20 2.54 1.08
CA SER A 47 24.57 2.90 0.75
C SER A 47 24.67 3.28 -0.73
N ARG A 48 25.88 3.70 -1.15
CA ARG A 48 26.19 3.93 -2.57
C ARG A 48 26.68 2.67 -3.27
N GLU A 49 26.65 1.53 -2.58
CA GLU A 49 27.05 0.26 -3.17
C GLU A 49 26.09 -0.15 -4.28
N LYS A 50 26.68 -0.67 -5.35
CA LYS A 50 25.96 -1.06 -6.55
C LYS A 50 25.36 -2.44 -6.31
N ILE A 51 24.04 -2.51 -6.33
CA ILE A 51 23.27 -3.74 -6.22
C ILE A 51 22.34 -3.89 -7.43
N LEU A 52 21.86 -5.11 -7.64
CA LEU A 52 20.89 -5.40 -8.66
C LEU A 52 19.51 -4.87 -8.28
N LEU A 53 18.94 -4.01 -9.11
CA LEU A 53 17.58 -3.48 -8.94
C LEU A 53 16.56 -4.14 -9.86
N HIS A 54 17.00 -4.74 -10.96
CA HIS A 54 16.12 -5.40 -11.90
C HIS A 54 16.78 -6.63 -12.52
N PHE A 55 16.02 -7.73 -12.54
CA PHE A 55 16.42 -9.00 -13.13
C PHE A 55 15.40 -9.42 -14.19
N ASN A 56 15.90 -9.77 -15.37
CA ASN A 56 15.11 -10.36 -16.44
C ASN A 56 15.51 -11.83 -16.60
N VAL A 57 14.53 -12.73 -16.75
CA VAL A 57 14.81 -14.17 -16.92
C VAL A 57 15.60 -14.47 -18.21
N VAL A 58 15.42 -13.66 -19.25
CA VAL A 58 16.07 -13.82 -20.56
C VAL A 58 17.44 -13.13 -20.61
N TYR A 59 17.53 -11.89 -20.12
CA TYR A 59 18.74 -11.05 -20.24
C TYR A 59 19.60 -11.00 -18.97
N GLY A 60 19.12 -11.58 -17.87
CA GLY A 60 19.79 -11.53 -16.58
C GLY A 60 19.71 -10.17 -15.90
N ALA A 61 20.80 -9.79 -15.25
CA ALA A 61 20.97 -8.53 -14.54
C ALA A 61 21.00 -7.32 -15.49
N ASP A 62 19.92 -6.53 -15.54
CA ASP A 62 19.80 -5.42 -16.52
C ASP A 62 19.96 -4.03 -15.86
N LEU A 63 19.56 -3.89 -14.59
CA LEU A 63 19.70 -2.63 -13.85
C LEU A 63 20.53 -2.82 -12.57
N VAL A 64 21.68 -2.18 -12.54
CA VAL A 64 22.56 -2.09 -11.36
C VAL A 64 22.68 -0.63 -10.94
N ALA A 65 22.22 -0.31 -9.73
CA ALA A 65 22.39 1.04 -9.19
C ALA A 65 22.58 1.01 -7.66
N ALA A 66 22.67 2.19 -7.05
CA ALA A 66 22.91 2.31 -5.62
C ALA A 66 21.77 1.70 -4.79
N SER A 67 22.11 1.06 -3.68
CA SER A 67 21.14 0.33 -2.85
C SER A 67 20.02 1.21 -2.27
N PHE A 68 20.26 2.51 -2.10
CA PHE A 68 19.22 3.44 -1.66
C PHE A 68 18.01 3.50 -2.61
N PHE A 69 18.16 3.16 -3.90
CA PHE A 69 17.03 3.16 -4.84
C PHE A 69 15.99 2.07 -4.53
N LEU A 70 16.33 1.00 -3.81
CA LEU A 70 15.34 0.01 -3.36
C LEU A 70 14.30 0.62 -2.41
N TYR A 71 14.67 1.66 -1.67
CA TYR A 71 13.77 2.36 -0.75
C TYR A 71 12.68 3.14 -1.50
N LEU A 72 12.82 3.32 -2.81
CA LEU A 72 11.77 3.89 -3.65
C LEU A 72 10.56 2.94 -3.76
N ILE A 73 10.77 1.62 -3.65
CA ILE A 73 9.70 0.62 -3.75
C ILE A 73 8.65 0.80 -2.61
N PRO A 74 9.01 0.75 -1.31
CA PRO A 74 8.06 1.00 -0.23
C PRO A 74 7.52 2.44 -0.24
N ALA A 75 8.30 3.42 -0.72
CA ALA A 75 7.84 4.80 -0.88
C ALA A 75 6.73 4.93 -1.94
N VAL A 76 6.87 4.28 -3.09
CA VAL A 76 5.84 4.26 -4.14
C VAL A 76 4.60 3.52 -3.64
N ALA A 77 4.75 2.40 -2.94
CA ALA A 77 3.64 1.70 -2.31
C ALA A 77 2.88 2.61 -1.31
N LEU A 78 3.61 3.42 -0.54
CA LEU A 78 3.02 4.40 0.37
C LEU A 78 2.24 5.50 -0.38
N VAL A 79 2.73 5.95 -1.54
CA VAL A 79 2.00 6.89 -2.41
C VAL A 79 0.69 6.29 -2.89
N PHE A 80 0.70 5.04 -3.38
CA PHE A 80 -0.54 4.34 -3.77
C PHE A 80 -1.52 4.21 -2.59
N PHE A 81 -1.03 3.91 -1.40
CA PHE A 81 -1.86 3.88 -0.19
C PHE A 81 -2.47 5.26 0.12
N ALA A 82 -1.69 6.33 0.05
CA ALA A 82 -2.17 7.69 0.29
C ALA A 82 -3.23 8.13 -0.75
N VAL A 83 -3.03 7.79 -2.02
CA VAL A 83 -4.00 8.06 -3.09
C VAL A 83 -5.30 7.29 -2.85
N ASN A 84 -5.23 6.00 -2.54
CA ASN A 84 -6.42 5.19 -2.26
C ASN A 84 -7.15 5.66 -0.99
N LEU A 85 -6.42 6.07 0.04
CA LEU A 85 -7.01 6.65 1.26
C LEU A 85 -7.78 7.94 0.94
N PHE A 86 -7.17 8.83 0.15
CA PHE A 86 -7.79 10.10 -0.25
C PHE A 86 -9.03 9.86 -1.12
N LEU A 87 -8.92 9.04 -2.17
CA LEU A 87 -10.03 8.71 -3.06
C LEU A 87 -11.14 7.96 -2.32
N GLY A 88 -10.77 7.00 -1.47
CA GLY A 88 -11.70 6.23 -0.65
C GLY A 88 -12.49 7.11 0.30
N SER A 89 -11.83 8.07 0.96
CA SER A 89 -12.52 9.05 1.80
C SER A 89 -13.48 9.94 1.00
N ARG A 90 -13.08 10.41 -0.19
CA ARG A 90 -13.92 11.25 -1.05
C ARG A 90 -15.14 10.49 -1.56
N LEU A 91 -14.99 9.22 -1.95
CA LEU A 91 -16.08 8.37 -2.44
C LEU A 91 -17.03 7.95 -1.31
N TYR A 92 -16.50 7.66 -0.12
CA TYR A 92 -17.34 7.36 1.05
C TYR A 92 -18.26 8.53 1.40
N ASN A 93 -17.73 9.76 1.36
CA ASN A 93 -18.50 10.98 1.62
C ASN A 93 -19.57 11.26 0.54
N LYS A 94 -19.43 10.68 -0.66
CA LYS A 94 -20.43 10.73 -1.74
C LYS A 94 -21.45 9.58 -1.67
N ASN A 95 -21.51 8.85 -0.55
CA ASN A 95 -22.31 7.63 -0.37
C ASN A 95 -21.92 6.44 -1.26
N GLU A 96 -20.78 6.47 -1.94
CA GLU A 96 -20.25 5.36 -2.75
C GLU A 96 -19.42 4.38 -1.91
N LYS A 97 -20.06 3.74 -0.92
CA LYS A 97 -19.37 2.89 0.07
C LYS A 97 -18.67 1.67 -0.54
N LEU A 98 -19.28 1.05 -1.56
CA LEU A 98 -18.71 -0.12 -2.23
C LEU A 98 -17.35 0.21 -2.87
N ALA A 99 -17.27 1.35 -3.57
CA ALA A 99 -16.03 1.82 -4.18
C ALA A 99 -14.97 2.17 -3.13
N ALA A 100 -15.38 2.78 -2.01
CA ALA A 100 -14.48 3.08 -0.90
C ALA A 100 -13.92 1.82 -0.22
N TYR A 101 -14.74 0.77 -0.05
CA TYR A 101 -14.30 -0.54 0.45
C TYR A 101 -13.35 -1.23 -0.52
N PHE A 102 -13.65 -1.16 -1.82
CA PHE A 102 -12.78 -1.68 -2.86
C PHE A 102 -11.39 -1.03 -2.79
N LEU A 103 -11.31 0.30 -2.64
CA LEU A 103 -10.03 1.01 -2.51
C LEU A 103 -9.25 0.64 -1.24
N SER A 104 -9.93 0.44 -0.10
CA SER A 104 -9.24 -0.03 1.12
C SER A 104 -8.66 -1.44 0.96
N SER A 105 -9.41 -2.36 0.35
CA SER A 105 -8.96 -3.73 0.11
C SER A 105 -7.85 -3.78 -0.95
N PHE A 106 -7.99 -3.00 -2.02
CA PHE A 106 -6.99 -2.89 -3.06
C PHE A 106 -5.66 -2.33 -2.54
N SER A 107 -5.72 -1.42 -1.57
CA SER A 107 -4.51 -0.91 -0.90
C SER A 107 -3.71 -2.01 -0.22
N VAL A 108 -4.37 -2.98 0.42
CA VAL A 108 -3.69 -4.14 1.03
C VAL A 108 -3.00 -4.97 -0.05
N LEU A 109 -3.70 -5.25 -1.15
CA LEU A 109 -3.16 -6.02 -2.26
C LEU A 109 -1.92 -5.35 -2.90
N VAL A 110 -1.96 -4.04 -3.10
CA VAL A 110 -0.80 -3.28 -3.60
C VAL A 110 0.39 -3.41 -2.64
N GLN A 111 0.17 -3.27 -1.33
CA GLN A 111 1.26 -3.42 -0.34
C GLN A 111 1.85 -4.83 -0.35
N VAL A 112 1.03 -5.87 -0.47
CA VAL A 112 1.50 -7.26 -0.56
C VAL A 112 2.35 -7.48 -1.82
N ILE A 113 1.91 -6.99 -2.99
CA ILE A 113 2.66 -7.15 -4.25
C ILE A 113 4.03 -6.47 -4.16
N PHE A 114 4.08 -5.23 -3.65
CA PHE A 114 5.33 -4.48 -3.51
C PHE A 114 6.28 -5.10 -2.48
N LEU A 115 5.74 -5.65 -1.39
CA LEU A 115 6.51 -6.39 -0.41
C LEU A 115 7.12 -7.67 -1.01
N ILE A 116 6.34 -8.44 -1.77
CA ILE A 116 6.83 -9.64 -2.47
C ILE A 116 7.96 -9.27 -3.45
N ALA A 117 7.75 -8.22 -4.26
CA ALA A 117 8.78 -7.74 -5.19
C ALA A 117 10.08 -7.38 -4.47
N THR A 118 9.98 -6.79 -3.27
CA THR A 118 11.13 -6.43 -2.45
C THR A 118 11.83 -7.65 -1.85
N ILE A 119 11.07 -8.64 -1.35
CA ILE A 119 11.62 -9.89 -0.86
C ILE A 119 12.41 -10.59 -1.96
N ILE A 120 11.89 -10.63 -3.20
CA ILE A 120 12.60 -11.21 -4.35
C ILE A 120 13.92 -10.47 -4.59
N LEU A 121 13.91 -9.14 -4.61
CA LEU A 121 15.13 -8.34 -4.81
C LEU A 121 16.15 -8.53 -3.68
N ILE A 122 15.70 -8.68 -2.44
CA ILE A 122 16.59 -9.02 -1.32
C ILE A 122 17.26 -10.37 -1.57
N ASN A 123 16.49 -11.40 -1.93
CA ASN A 123 17.03 -12.75 -2.16
C ASN A 123 18.00 -12.84 -3.35
N ILE A 124 17.87 -11.95 -4.34
CA ILE A 124 18.78 -11.90 -5.49
C ILE A 124 20.11 -11.19 -5.15
N ASN A 125 20.09 -10.28 -4.16
CA ASN A 125 21.26 -9.50 -3.75
C ASN A 125 21.95 -9.99 -2.46
N ALA A 126 21.34 -10.94 -1.76
CA ALA A 126 21.91 -11.60 -0.58
C ALA A 126 22.87 -12.71 -1.00
#